data_AF-A0A533XJZ6-F1
#
_entry.id   AF-A0A533XJZ6-F1
#
_cell.length_a   1.000
_cell.length_b   1.000
_cell.length_c   1.000
_cell.angle_alpha   90.00
_cell.angle_beta   90.00
_cell.angle_gamma   90.00
#
_symmetry.space_group_name_H-M   'P 1'
#
loop_
_entity.id
_entity.type
_entity.pdbx_description
1 polymer ?
#
loop_
_entity_poly.entity_id
_entity_poly.type
_entity_poly.pdbx_seq_one_letter_code
_entity_poly.pdbx_strand_id
1 'polypeptide(L)'
;MEFKADEFIILLMRWIHFLSGVTWIGLLYYFNVVQVPFMKETDPGTKSGVVQKLLPRALWWFRYGALVTVLSGLIIVSSHFMHGHGHGIFSTSWGISIAIGGGLGIIMFLNV
;
A
#
# COMPACT_ATOMS: atom_id res chain seq x y z
N MET A 1 -31.18 -8.06 -9.08
CA MET A 1 -30.23 -7.04 -8.61
C MET A 1 -29.29 -6.80 -9.78
N GLU A 2 -29.40 -5.67 -10.45
CA GLU A 2 -28.55 -5.34 -11.61
C GLU A 2 -27.30 -4.65 -11.09
N PHE A 3 -26.16 -5.29 -11.29
CA PHE A 3 -24.89 -4.81 -10.79
C PHE A 3 -24.35 -3.76 -11.77
N LYS A 4 -24.16 -2.51 -11.32
CA LYS A 4 -23.73 -1.42 -12.21
C LYS A 4 -22.21 -1.48 -12.45
N ALA A 5 -21.76 -1.02 -13.62
CA ALA A 5 -20.35 -1.09 -14.01
C ALA A 5 -19.41 -0.33 -13.06
N ASP A 6 -19.87 0.79 -12.50
CA ASP A 6 -19.15 1.59 -11.51
C ASP A 6 -18.93 0.83 -10.20
N GLU A 7 -19.94 0.12 -9.70
CA GLU A 7 -19.81 -0.73 -8.51
C GLU A 7 -18.75 -1.82 -8.71
N PHE A 8 -18.58 -2.31 -9.95
CA PHE A 8 -17.67 -3.43 -10.29
C PHE A 8 -16.25 -2.94 -10.19
N ILE A 9 -16.03 -1.78 -10.81
CA ILE A 9 -14.74 -1.10 -10.83
C ILE A 9 -14.32 -0.80 -9.40
N ILE A 10 -15.23 -0.30 -8.54
CA ILE A 10 -14.89 -0.03 -7.14
C ILE A 10 -14.61 -1.31 -6.36
N LEU A 11 -15.33 -2.40 -6.59
CA LEU A 11 -15.03 -3.70 -5.99
C LEU A 11 -13.62 -4.19 -6.39
N LEU A 12 -13.28 -4.11 -7.68
CA LEU A 12 -11.95 -4.46 -8.18
C LEU A 12 -10.86 -3.55 -7.58
N MET A 13 -11.10 -2.24 -7.52
CA MET A 13 -10.16 -1.30 -6.90
C MET A 13 -9.91 -1.61 -5.43
N ARG A 14 -10.94 -2.04 -4.67
CA ARG A 14 -10.78 -2.46 -3.27
C ARG A 14 -9.85 -3.68 -3.14
N TRP A 15 -10.02 -4.68 -4.00
CA TRP A 15 -9.13 -5.85 -4.01
C TRP A 15 -7.72 -5.50 -4.45
N ILE A 16 -7.57 -4.65 -5.47
CA ILE A 16 -6.26 -4.16 -5.90
C ILE A 16 -5.57 -3.42 -4.75
N HIS A 17 -6.27 -2.48 -4.10
CA HIS A 17 -5.78 -1.74 -2.93
C HIS A 17 -5.34 -2.65 -1.79
N PHE A 18 -6.17 -3.66 -1.49
CA PHE A 18 -5.88 -4.61 -0.43
C PHE A 18 -4.63 -5.44 -0.74
N LEU A 19 -4.55 -6.05 -1.93
CA LEU A 19 -3.42 -6.91 -2.32
C LEU A 19 -2.11 -6.12 -2.46
N SER A 20 -2.18 -4.90 -3.01
CA SER A 20 -1.00 -4.02 -3.10
C SER A 20 -0.55 -3.55 -1.71
N GLY A 21 -1.50 -3.27 -0.81
CA GLY A 21 -1.22 -2.88 0.57
C GLY A 21 -0.55 -4.00 1.36
N VAL A 22 -1.05 -5.23 1.23
CA VAL A 22 -0.43 -6.44 1.80
C VAL A 22 0.98 -6.63 1.27
N THR A 23 1.20 -6.44 -0.03
CA THR A 23 2.54 -6.53 -0.64
C THR A 23 3.48 -5.47 -0.08
N TRP A 24 3.01 -4.22 0.01
CA TRP A 24 3.80 -3.09 0.47
C TRP A 24 4.22 -3.23 1.93
N ILE A 25 3.24 -3.41 2.83
CA ILE A 25 3.49 -3.55 4.28
C ILE A 25 4.19 -4.88 4.59
N GLY A 26 3.86 -5.95 3.86
CA GLY A 26 4.54 -7.24 3.98
C GLY A 26 6.04 -7.14 3.67
N LEU A 27 6.42 -6.43 2.60
CA LEU A 27 7.82 -6.18 2.29
C LEU A 27 8.49 -5.26 3.32
N LEU A 28 7.76 -4.29 3.88
CA LEU A 28 8.27 -3.46 4.98
C LEU A 28 8.63 -4.32 6.20
N TYR A 29 7.77 -5.24 6.61
CA TYR A 29 8.07 -6.16 7.70
C TYR A 29 9.20 -7.12 7.36
N TYR A 30 9.24 -7.63 6.13
CA TYR A 30 10.37 -8.44 5.66
C TYR A 30 11.70 -7.70 5.80
N PHE A 31 11.79 -6.44 5.35
CA PHE A 31 13.03 -5.67 5.46
C PHE A 31 13.45 -5.46 6.92
N ASN A 32 12.51 -5.02 7.77
CA ASN A 32 12.83 -4.60 9.14
C ASN A 32 13.07 -5.77 10.09
N VAL A 33 12.22 -6.80 10.00
CA VAL A 33 12.17 -7.89 10.99
C VAL A 33 12.97 -9.11 10.54
N VAL A 34 13.13 -9.32 9.24
CA VAL A 34 13.78 -10.53 8.69
C VAL A 34 15.14 -10.21 8.06
N GLN A 35 15.15 -9.34 7.04
CA GLN A 35 16.36 -9.09 6.24
C GLN A 35 17.45 -8.37 7.05
N VAL A 36 17.11 -7.31 7.79
CA VAL A 36 18.11 -6.54 8.55
C VAL A 36 18.81 -7.40 9.62
N PRO A 37 18.12 -8.19 10.46
CA PRO A 37 18.78 -9.12 11.38
C PRO A 37 19.62 -10.18 10.65
N PHE A 38 19.07 -10.81 9.60
CA PHE A 38 19.80 -11.80 8.80
C PHE A 38 21.15 -11.26 8.28
N MET A 39 21.14 -10.01 7.78
CA MET A 39 22.34 -9.33 7.28
C MET A 39 23.38 -9.03 8.36
N LYS A 40 23.05 -9.06 9.65
CA LYS A 40 24.03 -8.89 10.73
C LYS A 40 24.84 -10.16 10.96
N GLU A 41 24.23 -11.32 10.74
CA GLU A 41 24.77 -12.64 11.06
C GLU A 41 25.51 -13.30 9.89
N THR A 42 25.33 -12.79 8.66
CA THR A 42 25.93 -13.38 7.46
C THR A 42 27.38 -12.94 7.20
N ASP A 43 28.12 -13.72 6.40
CA ASP A 43 29.44 -13.34 5.89
C ASP A 43 29.35 -12.25 4.80
N PRO A 44 30.46 -11.53 4.50
CA PRO A 44 30.46 -10.45 3.52
C PRO A 44 30.02 -10.84 2.10
N GLY A 45 30.34 -12.07 1.66
CA GLY A 45 29.99 -12.55 0.33
C GLY A 45 28.48 -12.70 0.17
N THR A 46 27.83 -13.32 1.16
CA THR A 46 26.36 -13.44 1.18
C THR A 46 25.67 -12.08 1.27
N LYS A 47 26.17 -11.16 2.11
CA LYS A 47 25.65 -9.79 2.20
C LYS A 47 25.70 -9.06 0.84
N SER A 48 26.81 -9.18 0.14
CA SER A 48 26.96 -8.60 -1.20
C SER A 48 25.92 -9.15 -2.17
N GLY A 49 25.70 -10.48 -2.15
CA GLY A 49 24.65 -11.13 -2.94
C GLY A 49 23.24 -10.59 -2.65
N VAL A 50 22.89 -10.41 -1.38
CA VAL A 50 21.60 -9.83 -0.98
C VAL A 50 21.45 -8.41 -1.52
N VAL A 51 22.44 -7.55 -1.29
CA VAL A 51 22.38 -6.13 -1.70
C VAL A 51 22.34 -5.97 -3.21
N GLN A 52 23.13 -6.73 -3.96
CA GLN A 52 23.22 -6.58 -5.41
C GLN A 52 22.10 -7.27 -6.17
N LYS A 53 21.53 -8.35 -5.62
CA LYS A 53 20.57 -9.19 -6.35
C LYS A 53 19.18 -9.21 -5.72
N LEU A 54 19.08 -9.41 -4.42
CA LEU A 54 17.79 -9.58 -3.75
C LEU A 54 17.09 -8.25 -3.51
N LEU A 55 17.81 -7.30 -2.92
CA LEU A 55 17.26 -6.01 -2.49
C LEU A 55 16.66 -5.19 -3.64
N PRO A 56 17.27 -5.07 -4.83
CA PRO A 56 16.67 -4.29 -5.92
C PRO A 56 15.33 -4.86 -6.38
N ARG A 57 15.18 -6.20 -6.36
CA ARG A 57 13.93 -6.86 -6.72
C ARG A 57 12.85 -6.61 -5.68
N ALA A 58 13.20 -6.76 -4.40
CA ALA A 58 12.28 -6.50 -3.31
C ALA A 58 11.85 -5.03 -3.27
N LEU A 59 12.79 -4.10 -3.48
CA LEU A 59 12.51 -2.66 -3.56
C LEU A 59 11.62 -2.28 -4.75
N TRP A 60 11.78 -2.95 -5.89
CA TRP A 60 10.88 -2.75 -7.03
C TRP A 60 9.43 -3.07 -6.64
N TRP A 61 9.19 -4.26 -6.07
CA TRP A 61 7.85 -4.65 -5.61
C TRP A 61 7.31 -3.75 -4.50
N PHE A 62 8.18 -3.33 -3.58
CA PHE A 62 7.82 -2.42 -2.50
C PHE A 62 7.34 -1.06 -3.03
N ARG A 63 8.07 -0.46 -3.98
CA ARG A 63 7.71 0.84 -4.58
C ARG A 63 6.41 0.78 -5.39
N TYR A 64 6.28 -0.20 -6.28
CA TYR A 64 5.07 -0.32 -7.09
C TYR A 64 3.86 -0.79 -6.27
N GLY A 65 4.07 -1.64 -5.25
CA GLY A 65 3.03 -1.98 -4.28
C GLY A 65 2.53 -0.75 -3.53
N ALA A 66 3.43 0.13 -3.09
CA ALA A 66 3.09 1.39 -2.44
C ALA A 66 2.29 2.33 -3.37
N LEU A 67 2.80 2.56 -4.57
CA LEU A 67 2.16 3.40 -5.59
C LEU A 67 0.74 2.92 -5.90
N VAL A 68 0.58 1.61 -6.17
CA VAL A 68 -0.73 1.03 -6.50
C VAL A 68 -1.70 1.14 -5.32
N THR A 69 -1.21 0.97 -4.09
CA THR A 69 -2.04 1.14 -2.88
C THR A 69 -2.55 2.58 -2.78
N VAL A 70 -1.66 3.56 -2.91
CA VAL A 70 -2.07 4.98 -2.83
C VAL A 70 -3.03 5.35 -3.96
N LEU A 71 -2.71 5.01 -5.21
CA LEU A 71 -3.56 5.36 -6.36
C LEU A 71 -4.94 4.72 -6.29
N SER A 72 -5.02 3.41 -6.01
CA SER A 72 -6.30 2.72 -5.84
C SER A 72 -7.11 3.28 -4.67
N GLY A 73 -6.45 3.65 -3.56
CA GLY A 73 -7.09 4.29 -2.41
C GLY A 73 -7.69 5.65 -2.77
N LEU A 74 -6.94 6.48 -3.51
CA LEU A 74 -7.42 7.77 -4.01
C LEU A 74 -8.62 7.62 -4.95
N ILE A 75 -8.62 6.61 -5.83
CA ILE A 75 -9.76 6.31 -6.71
C ILE A 75 -11.00 5.92 -5.88
N ILE A 76 -10.86 5.04 -4.90
CA ILE A 76 -11.96 4.62 -4.02
C ILE A 76 -12.53 5.82 -3.27
N VAL A 77 -11.66 6.65 -2.67
CA VAL A 77 -12.08 7.85 -1.93
C VAL A 77 -12.77 8.84 -2.86
N SER A 78 -12.20 9.11 -4.04
CA SER A 78 -12.79 10.01 -5.04
C SER A 78 -14.18 9.54 -5.48
N SER A 79 -14.36 8.24 -5.68
CA SER A 79 -15.68 7.68 -6.02
C SER A 79 -16.72 7.91 -4.93
N HIS A 80 -16.32 7.86 -3.65
CA HIS A 80 -17.21 8.17 -2.53
C HIS A 80 -17.63 9.65 -2.53
N PHE A 81 -16.72 10.57 -2.85
CA PHE A 81 -17.05 11.99 -2.99
C PHE A 81 -18.02 12.25 -4.16
N MET A 82 -17.80 11.60 -5.31
CA MET A 82 -18.62 11.79 -6.51
C MET A 82 -20.06 11.29 -6.35
N HIS A 83 -20.30 10.26 -5.54
CA HIS A 83 -21.65 9.73 -5.28
C HIS A 83 -22.39 10.47 -4.15
N GLY A 84 -21.95 11.68 -3.78
CA GLY A 84 -22.61 12.51 -2.76
C GLY A 84 -22.39 12.04 -1.31
N HIS A 85 -21.56 11.02 -1.10
CA HIS A 85 -21.20 10.51 0.23
C HIS A 85 -19.97 11.23 0.81
N GLY A 86 -19.48 12.27 0.13
CA GLY A 86 -18.30 13.05 0.51
C GLY A 86 -18.54 14.10 1.60
N HIS A 87 -19.79 14.46 1.86
CA HIS A 87 -20.13 15.41 2.92
C HIS A 87 -19.96 14.72 4.28
N GLY A 88 -18.86 15.01 4.97
CA GLY A 88 -18.62 14.50 6.31
C GLY A 88 -17.47 13.50 6.46
N ILE A 89 -16.40 13.61 5.66
CA ILE A 89 -15.19 12.80 5.90
C ILE A 89 -14.67 12.97 7.34
N PHE A 90 -14.87 14.15 7.96
CA PHE A 90 -14.52 14.41 9.35
C PHE A 90 -15.67 14.24 10.34
N SER A 91 -16.86 13.85 9.90
CA SER A 91 -18.02 13.64 10.78
C SER A 91 -18.42 12.17 10.94
N THR A 92 -17.75 11.26 10.24
CA THR A 92 -18.01 9.82 10.32
C THR A 92 -16.77 9.06 10.78
N SER A 93 -16.96 7.98 11.56
CA SER A 93 -15.87 7.11 11.99
C SER A 93 -15.11 6.51 10.79
N TRP A 94 -15.84 6.17 9.72
CA TRP A 94 -15.24 5.68 8.47
C TRP A 94 -14.33 6.73 7.85
N GLY A 95 -14.83 7.96 7.65
CA GLY A 95 -14.05 9.03 7.03
C GLY A 95 -12.83 9.44 7.85
N ILE A 96 -12.95 9.50 9.18
CA ILE A 96 -11.82 9.80 10.07
C ILE A 96 -10.75 8.70 9.97
N SER A 97 -11.15 7.43 9.94
CA SER A 97 -10.22 6.31 9.80
C SER A 97 -9.44 6.36 8.48
N ILE A 98 -10.13 6.70 7.38
CA ILE A 98 -9.50 6.89 6.07
C ILE A 98 -8.59 8.12 6.05
N ALA A 99 -9.00 9.24 6.67
CA ALA A 99 -8.16 10.44 6.72
C ALA A 99 -6.85 10.19 7.47
N ILE A 100 -6.92 9.51 8.62
CA ILE A 100 -5.73 9.18 9.41
C ILE A 100 -4.89 8.12 8.70
N GLY A 101 -5.48 6.97 8.35
CA GLY A 101 -4.75 5.85 7.74
C GLY A 101 -4.22 6.19 6.36
N GLY A 102 -5.04 6.83 5.51
CA GLY A 102 -4.64 7.31 4.19
C GLY A 102 -3.58 8.41 4.25
N GLY A 103 -3.69 9.34 5.19
CA GLY A 103 -2.68 10.38 5.41
C GLY A 103 -1.32 9.80 5.81
N LEU A 104 -1.30 8.89 6.79
CA LEU A 104 -0.09 8.17 7.19
C LEU A 104 0.48 7.35 6.03
N GLY A 105 -0.38 6.66 5.28
CA GLY A 105 0.01 5.91 4.08
C GLY A 105 0.68 6.80 3.04
N ILE A 106 0.11 7.97 2.72
CA ILE A 106 0.71 8.90 1.75
C ILE A 106 2.07 9.41 2.24
N ILE A 107 2.20 9.77 3.52
CA ILE A 107 3.49 10.21 4.10
C ILE A 107 4.53 9.10 3.97
N MET A 108 4.16 7.86 4.31
CA MET A 108 5.05 6.71 4.18
C MET A 108 5.44 6.44 2.73
N PHE A 109 4.51 6.55 1.78
CA PHE A 109 4.78 6.39 0.35
C PHE A 109 5.78 7.42 -0.17
N LEU A 110 5.72 8.67 0.30
CA LEU A 110 6.66 9.71 -0.09
C LEU A 110 8.07 9.50 0.48
N ASN A 111 8.25 8.57 1.42
CA ASN A 111 9.53 8.26 2.07
C ASN A 111 10.19 6.96 1.53
N VAL A 112 9.83 6.53 0.30
CA VAL A 112 10.10 5.19 -0.25
C VAL A 112 10.64 5.20 -1.68
#